data_AF-A0A2V9WTY5-F1
#
_entry.id   AF-A0A2V9WTY5-F1
#
_cell.length_a   1.000
_cell.length_b   1.000
_cell.length_c   1.000
_cell.angle_alpha   90.00
_cell.angle_beta   90.00
_cell.angle_gamma   90.00
#
_symmetry.space_group_name_H-M   'P 1'
#
loop_
_entity.id
_entity.type
_entity.pdbx_description
1 polymer ?
#
loop_
_entity_poly.entity_id
_entity_poly.type
_entity_poly.pdbx_seq_one_letter_code
_entity_poly.pdbx_strand_id
1 'polypeptide(L)' 'AREKLHKIKTEPEEVRMDGREIYIYFPNGMARPKLSWPVIERTLRTSGTGRNWHSVTKLLKIAERLEAAP' A
#
# COMPACT_ATOMS: atom_id res chain seq x y z
N ALA A 1 -7.35 12.25 7.57
CA ALA A 1 -6.80 10.87 7.51
C ALA A 1 -5.28 10.88 7.42
N ARG A 2 -4.70 11.58 6.44
CA ARG A 2 -3.24 11.74 6.23
C ARG A 2 -2.43 12.06 7.50
N GLU A 3 -2.83 13.09 8.24
CA GLU A 3 -2.14 13.49 9.48
C GLU A 3 -2.15 12.43 10.57
N LYS A 4 -3.19 11.58 10.61
CA LYS A 4 -3.29 10.50 11.60
C LYS A 4 -2.36 9.33 11.24
N LEU A 5 -2.19 9.07 9.94
CA LEU A 5 -1.27 8.05 9.44
C LEU A 5 0.19 8.40 9.78
N HIS A 6 0.58 9.67 9.61
CA HIS A 6 1.93 10.15 9.97
C HIS A 6 2.27 10.04 11.46
N LYS A 7 1.27 9.86 12.34
CA LYS A 7 1.49 9.65 13.78
C LYS A 7 1.73 8.18 14.15
N ILE A 8 1.50 7.25 13.21
CA ILE A 8 1.82 5.84 13.41
C ILE A 8 3.34 5.71 13.29
N LYS A 9 4.00 5.11 14.28
CA LYS A 9 5.40 4.70 14.13
C LYS A 9 5.47 3.57 13.12
N THR A 10 6.14 3.80 12.00
CA THR A 10 6.23 2.83 10.91
C THR A 10 7.61 2.24 10.78
N GLU A 11 8.63 2.74 11.50
CA GLU A 11 9.99 2.25 11.32
C GLU A 11 10.13 0.75 11.65
N PRO A 12 10.81 -0.03 10.79
CA PRO A 12 11.62 0.39 9.65
C PRO A 12 10.85 0.55 8.33
N GLU A 13 9.57 0.21 8.29
CA GLU A 13 8.76 0.37 7.08
C GLU A 13 8.53 1.85 6.72
N GLU A 14 8.60 2.12 5.42
CA GLU A 14 8.26 3.44 4.88
C GLU A 14 6.83 3.43 4.38
N VAL A 15 6.02 4.37 4.87
CA VAL A 15 4.61 4.49 4.50
C VAL A 15 4.37 5.83 3.82
N ARG A 16 3.76 5.79 2.63
CA ARG A 16 3.37 6.97 1.87
C ARG A 16 1.92 6.88 1.46
N MET A 17 1.17 7.94 1.69
CA MET A 17 -0.24 8.04 1.31
C MET A 17 -0.37 8.98 0.11
N ASP A 18 -1.10 8.52 -0.90
CA ASP A 18 -1.48 9.32 -2.07
C ASP A 18 -2.94 9.02 -2.40
N GLY A 19 -3.77 10.07 -2.49
CA GLY A 19 -5.22 9.89 -2.68
C GLY A 19 -5.87 8.92 -1.69
N ARG A 20 -6.40 7.81 -2.21
CA ARG A 20 -7.06 6.73 -1.46
C ARG A 20 -6.09 5.61 -1.10
N GLU A 21 -4.93 5.57 -1.74
CA GLU A 21 -3.97 4.50 -1.70
C GLU A 21 -2.87 4.74 -0.64
N ILE A 22 -2.36 3.64 -0.10
CA ILE A 22 -1.21 3.64 0.78
C ILE A 22 -0.16 2.71 0.18
N TYR A 23 1.02 3.27 -0.03
CA TYR A 23 2.21 2.57 -0.45
C TYR A 23 3.07 2.29 0.77
N ILE A 24 3.47 1.02 0.91
CA ILE A 24 4.26 0.56 2.03
C ILE A 24 5.48 -0.16 1.48
N TYR A 25 6.66 0.32 1.85
CA TYR A 25 7.92 -0.36 1.57
C TYR A 25 8.39 -1.10 2.82
N PHE A 26 8.69 -2.39 2.64
CA PHE A 26 9.13 -3.28 3.69
C PHE A 26 10.61 -3.61 3.50
N PRO A 27 11.55 -2.81 4.06
CA PRO A 27 12.99 -3.01 3.81
C PRO A 27 13.50 -4.37 4.32
N ASN A 28 12.89 -4.91 5.37
CA ASN A 28 13.23 -6.23 5.92
C ASN A 28 12.33 -7.36 5.36
N GLY A 29 11.60 -7.10 4.29
CA GLY A 29 10.65 -8.03 3.70
C GLY A 29 9.30 -8.10 4.43
N MET A 30 8.30 -8.63 3.73
CA MET A 30 6.90 -8.69 4.20
C MET A 30 6.60 -9.90 5.09
N ALA A 31 7.57 -10.78 5.36
CA ALA A 31 7.33 -12.01 6.12
C ALA A 31 6.93 -11.73 7.58
N ARG A 32 7.47 -10.66 8.18
CA ARG A 32 7.18 -10.22 9.56
C ARG A 32 7.25 -8.69 9.66
N PRO A 33 6.24 -7.97 9.14
CA PRO A 33 6.25 -6.50 9.19
C PRO A 33 6.13 -6.02 10.65
N LYS A 34 6.84 -4.96 11.02
CA LYS A 34 6.63 -4.32 12.34
C LYS A 34 5.39 -3.43 12.33
N LEU A 35 5.03 -2.93 11.15
CA LEU A 35 3.80 -2.21 10.88
C LEU A 35 2.56 -3.06 11.18
N SER A 36 1.68 -2.53 12.04
CA SER A 36 0.43 -3.21 12.43
C SER A 36 -0.73 -2.84 11.50
N TRP A 37 -1.18 -3.79 10.68
CA TRP A 37 -2.33 -3.61 9.79
C TRP A 37 -3.63 -3.19 10.50
N PRO A 38 -4.03 -3.83 11.62
CA PRO A 38 -5.23 -3.41 12.36
C PRO A 38 -5.17 -1.97 12.87
N VAL A 39 -3.97 -1.47 13.19
CA VAL A 39 -3.79 -0.08 13.63
C VAL A 39 -4.02 0.88 12.46
N ILE A 40 -3.56 0.55 11.26
CA ILE A 40 -3.81 1.35 10.05
C ILE A 40 -5.30 1.41 9.76
N GLU A 41 -5.99 0.27 9.69
CA GLU A 41 -7.43 0.22 9.39
C GLU A 41 -8.26 0.98 10.42
N ARG A 42 -7.93 0.86 11.71
CA ARG A 42 -8.60 1.59 12.79
C ARG A 42 -8.33 3.11 12.70
N THR A 43 -7.10 3.49 12.35
CA THR A 43 -6.70 4.90 12.22
C THR A 43 -7.43 5.58 11.05
N LEU A 44 -7.62 4.84 9.96
CA LEU A 44 -8.29 5.31 8.76
C LEU A 44 -9.81 5.10 8.79
N ARG A 45 -10.31 4.26 9.71
CA ARG A 45 -11.72 3.84 9.81
C ARG A 45 -12.24 3.25 8.50
N THR A 46 -11.39 2.52 7.80
CA THR A 46 -11.69 1.93 6.49
C THR A 46 -10.89 0.65 6.33
N SER A 47 -11.53 -0.41 5.85
CA SER A 47 -10.85 -1.66 5.50
C SER A 47 -10.08 -1.49 4.19
N GLY A 48 -8.84 -1.99 4.18
CA GLY A 48 -7.97 -1.92 3.03
C GLY A 48 -7.80 -3.29 2.37
N THR A 49 -7.39 -3.31 1.11
CA THR A 49 -6.83 -4.52 0.52
C THR A 49 -5.36 -4.30 0.19
N GLY A 50 -4.51 -5.23 0.60
CA GLY A 50 -3.10 -5.24 0.21
C GLY A 50 -2.93 -5.91 -1.15
N ARG A 51 -2.13 -5.31 -2.03
CA ARG A 51 -1.67 -5.93 -3.27
C ARG A 51 -0.17 -5.71 -3.41
N ASN A 52 0.53 -6.71 -3.92
CA ASN A 52 1.93 -6.56 -4.25
C ASN A 52 2.07 -5.56 -5.41
N TRP A 53 2.96 -4.58 -5.27
CA TRP A 53 3.19 -3.55 -6.29
C TRP A 53 3.60 -4.14 -7.65
N HIS A 54 4.40 -5.22 -7.66
CA HIS A 54 4.73 -5.93 -8.90
C HIS A 54 3.49 -6.54 -9.57
N SER A 55 2.54 -7.04 -8.79
CA SER A 55 1.29 -7.57 -9.36
C SER A 55 0.47 -6.45 -9.98
N VAL A 56 0.31 -5.32 -9.29
CA VAL A 56 -0.45 -4.16 -9.79
C VAL A 56 0.18 -3.61 -11.08
N THR A 57 1.51 -3.43 -11.10
CA THR A 57 2.20 -2.93 -12.30
C THR A 57 2.17 -3.92 -13.47
N LYS A 58 2.17 -5.23 -13.20
CA LYS A 58 1.95 -6.25 -14.26
C LYS A 58 0.54 -6.18 -14.82
N LEU A 59 -0.47 -6.04 -13.96
CA LEU A 59 -1.86 -5.90 -14.40
C LEU A 59 -2.05 -4.63 -15.24
N LEU A 60 -1.45 -3.51 -14.82
CA LEU A 60 -1.46 -2.27 -15.58
C LEU A 60 -0.89 -2.47 -16.99
N LYS A 61 0.30 -3.10 -17.11
CA LYS A 61 0.91 -3.40 -18.41
C LYS A 61 0.05 -4.30 -19.29
N ILE A 62 -0.71 -5.22 -18.70
CA ILE A 62 -1.64 -6.07 -19.45
C ILE A 62 -2.83 -5.25 -19.94
N ALA A 63 -3.40 -4.40 -19.08
CA ALA A 63 -4.52 -3.52 -19.43
C ALA A 63 -4.15 -2.55 -20.57
N GLU A 64 -2.99 -1.88 -20.47
CA GLU A 64 -2.48 -0.98 -21.51
C GLU A 64 -2.32 -1.69 -22.87
N ARG A 65 -1.86 -2.94 -22.87
CA ARG A 65 -1.73 -3.75 -24.09
C ARG A 65 -3.08 -4.12 -24.70
N LEU A 66 -4.09 -4.39 -23.87
CA LEU A 66 -5.44 -4.73 -24.34
C LEU A 66 -6.17 -3.50 -24.88
N GLU A 67 -5.98 -2.33 -24.24
CA GLU A 67 -6.55 -1.06 -24.73
C GLU A 67 -5.90 -0.60 -26.04
N ALA A 68 -4.62 -0.89 -26.24
CA ALA A 68 -3.90 -0.59 -27.48
C ALA A 68 -4.14 -1.60 -28.61
N ALA A 69 -4.79 -2.73 -28.33
CA ALA A 69 -5.15 -3.71 -29.34
C ALA A 69 -6.40 -3.22 -30.12
N PRO A 70 -6.37 -3.21 -31.46
CA PRO A 70 -7.49 -2.77 -32.28
C PRO A 70 -8.71 -3.70 -32.19
#